data_AF-A0A1D3TLE1-F1
#
_entry.id   AF-A0A1D3TLE1-F1
#
_cell.length_a   1.000
_cell.length_b   1.000
_cell.length_c   1.000
_cell.angle_alpha   90.00
_cell.angle_beta   90.00
_cell.angle_gamma   90.00
#
_symmetry.space_group_name_H-M   'P 1'
#
loop_
_entity.id
_entity.type
_entity.pdbx_description
1 polymer ?
#
loop_
_entity_poly.entity_id
_entity_poly.type
_entity_poly.pdbx_seq_one_letter_code
_entity_poly.pdbx_strand_id
1 'polypeptide(L)'
;MKAEQVDPFHEAKREVDISVSKLQGLYNNWNSMPDKNSILAKEKYALIKEEIKYLNNDLDDLDNSVKIVKKNIYKFNINNEELERRTISLNNIRAVLNDIANNLTYKVLSCNTNMMGNYDTVTLKKQDNDLEELAESAEKLHNAAITINTELKDQQKLLDELENEMDNSNEKMNFVTQKISDYLQTNNPKVLSLILYLIVISFVLLFVLVVS
;
A
#
# COMPACT_ATOMS: atom_id res chain seq x y z
N MET A 1 -22.26 -27.78 4.46
CA MET A 1 -21.10 -26.86 4.32
C MET A 1 -21.36 -25.70 5.25
N LYS A 2 -20.51 -25.50 6.27
CA LYS A 2 -20.65 -24.36 7.18
C LYS A 2 -20.19 -23.13 6.40
N ALA A 3 -21.05 -22.14 6.23
CA ALA A 3 -20.64 -20.89 5.58
C ALA A 3 -19.42 -20.35 6.33
N GLU A 4 -18.33 -20.12 5.61
CA GLU A 4 -17.12 -19.50 6.14
C GLU A 4 -17.53 -18.08 6.54
N GLN A 5 -17.76 -17.86 7.83
CA GLN A 5 -18.22 -16.60 8.35
C GLN A 5 -17.09 -15.59 8.18
N VAL A 6 -17.27 -14.65 7.25
CA VAL A 6 -16.32 -13.56 6.99
C VAL A 6 -16.07 -12.81 8.29
N ASP A 7 -14.81 -12.70 8.71
CA ASP A 7 -14.44 -12.05 9.97
C ASP A 7 -14.81 -10.56 9.91
N PRO A 8 -15.74 -10.09 10.78
CA PRO A 8 -16.17 -8.69 10.81
C PRO A 8 -15.03 -7.69 11.02
N PHE A 9 -13.91 -8.12 11.62
CA PHE A 9 -12.74 -7.27 11.79
C PHE A 9 -12.20 -6.77 10.46
N HIS A 10 -12.13 -7.62 9.43
CA HIS A 10 -11.57 -7.22 8.14
C HIS A 10 -12.47 -6.24 7.39
N GLU A 11 -13.78 -6.30 7.60
CA GLU A 11 -14.72 -5.34 7.03
C GLU A 11 -14.58 -3.97 7.71
N ALA A 12 -14.64 -3.95 9.05
CA ALA A 12 -14.47 -2.71 9.81
C ALA A 12 -13.08 -2.07 9.57
N LYS A 13 -12.03 -2.89 9.44
CA LYS A 13 -10.69 -2.41 9.06
C LYS A 13 -10.69 -1.77 7.67
N ARG A 14 -11.44 -2.30 6.71
CA ARG A 14 -11.58 -1.71 5.37
C ARG A 14 -12.26 -0.36 5.42
N GLU A 15 -13.32 -0.22 6.22
CA GLU A 15 -14.00 1.06 6.43
C GLU A 15 -13.04 2.11 7.02
N VAL A 16 -12.25 1.72 8.03
CA VAL A 16 -11.21 2.57 8.59
C VAL A 16 -10.18 2.98 7.55
N ASP A 17 -9.68 2.06 6.71
CA ASP A 17 -8.71 2.39 5.64
C ASP A 17 -9.27 3.41 4.64
N ILE A 18 -10.56 3.31 4.30
CA ILE A 18 -11.26 4.26 3.42
C ILE A 18 -11.29 5.65 4.07
N SER A 19 -11.70 5.72 5.33
CA SER A 19 -11.77 6.97 6.10
C SER A 19 -10.38 7.60 6.30
N VAL A 20 -9.33 6.80 6.51
CA VAL A 20 -7.94 7.27 6.56
C VAL A 20 -7.49 7.85 5.21
N SER A 21 -7.85 7.22 4.11
CA SER A 21 -7.53 7.73 2.76
C SER A 21 -8.23 9.06 2.48
N LYS A 22 -9.51 9.19 2.89
CA LYS A 22 -10.27 10.45 2.84
C LYS A 22 -9.58 11.54 3.67
N LEU A 23 -9.17 11.22 4.90
CA LEU A 23 -8.46 12.15 5.79
C LEU A 23 -7.15 12.65 5.16
N GLN A 24 -6.35 11.76 4.55
CA GLN A 24 -5.12 12.14 3.85
C GLN A 24 -5.42 13.09 2.69
N GLY A 25 -6.48 12.85 1.92
CA GLY A 25 -6.93 13.76 0.86
C GLY A 25 -7.30 15.15 1.40
N LEU A 26 -8.08 15.21 2.48
CA LEU A 26 -8.44 16.46 3.16
C LEU A 26 -7.20 17.20 3.65
N TYR A 27 -6.27 16.48 4.29
CA TYR A 27 -5.02 17.05 4.80
C TYR A 27 -4.13 17.58 3.69
N ASN A 28 -3.93 16.84 2.59
CA ASN A 28 -3.13 17.30 1.45
C ASN A 28 -3.73 18.55 0.80
N ASN A 29 -5.06 18.57 0.66
CA ASN A 29 -5.77 19.72 0.13
C ASN A 29 -5.61 20.95 1.03
N TRP A 30 -5.82 20.80 2.34
CA TRP A 30 -5.56 21.86 3.31
C TRP A 30 -4.09 22.28 3.28
N ASN A 31 -3.16 21.33 3.19
CA ASN A 31 -1.72 21.60 3.19
C ASN A 31 -1.29 22.47 2.00
N SER A 32 -1.93 22.27 0.84
CA SER A 32 -1.68 23.00 -0.40
C SER A 32 -2.28 24.42 -0.44
N MET A 33 -3.09 24.80 0.56
CA MET A 33 -3.70 26.14 0.59
C MET A 33 -2.65 27.23 0.89
N PRO A 34 -2.61 28.33 0.11
CA PRO A 34 -1.64 29.40 0.30
C PRO A 34 -1.95 30.26 1.54
N ASP A 35 -3.23 30.54 1.81
CA ASP A 35 -3.68 31.27 3.00
C ASP A 35 -4.45 30.37 3.97
N LYS A 36 -3.77 30.07 5.06
CA LYS A 36 -4.23 29.17 6.13
C LYS A 36 -5.04 29.89 7.19
N ASN A 37 -5.08 31.22 7.15
CA ASN A 37 -5.91 32.05 8.02
C ASN A 37 -7.29 32.33 7.41
N SER A 38 -7.49 31.98 6.13
CA SER A 38 -8.78 32.09 5.43
C SER A 38 -9.88 31.28 6.13
N ILE A 39 -11.13 31.73 5.98
CA ILE A 39 -12.32 31.05 6.55
C ILE A 39 -12.39 29.60 6.05
N LEU A 40 -12.18 29.40 4.75
CA LEU A 40 -12.17 28.07 4.13
C LEU A 40 -11.08 27.15 4.71
N ALA A 41 -9.89 27.68 5.03
CA ALA A 41 -8.84 26.88 5.65
C ALA A 41 -9.17 26.49 7.10
N LYS A 42 -9.89 27.36 7.83
CA LYS A 42 -10.38 27.06 9.19
C LYS A 42 -11.50 26.02 9.19
N GLU A 43 -12.40 26.07 8.20
CA GLU A 43 -13.44 25.06 8.01
C GLU A 43 -12.82 23.70 7.68
N LYS A 44 -11.90 23.64 6.72
CA LYS A 44 -11.18 22.40 6.39
C LYS A 44 -10.39 21.84 7.58
N TYR A 45 -9.78 22.71 8.36
CA TYR A 45 -9.11 22.32 9.61
C TYR A 45 -10.08 21.67 10.60
N ALA A 46 -11.29 22.24 10.78
CA ALA A 46 -12.31 21.67 11.65
C ALA A 46 -12.78 20.29 11.16
N LEU A 47 -13.00 20.14 9.85
CA LEU A 47 -13.37 18.86 9.24
C LEU A 47 -12.30 17.78 9.45
N ILE A 48 -11.02 18.12 9.22
CA ILE A 48 -9.90 17.19 9.45
C ILE A 48 -9.85 16.77 10.93
N LYS A 49 -10.03 17.71 11.87
CA LYS A 49 -10.05 17.41 13.30
C LYS A 49 -11.20 16.48 13.69
N GLU A 50 -12.37 16.71 13.12
CA GLU A 50 -13.54 15.87 13.37
C GLU A 50 -13.35 14.46 12.79
N GLU A 51 -12.82 14.34 11.57
CA GLU A 51 -12.52 13.05 10.95
C GLU A 51 -11.49 12.26 11.77
N ILE A 52 -10.41 12.91 12.26
CA ILE A 52 -9.44 12.28 13.18
C ILE A 52 -10.12 11.78 14.46
N LYS A 53 -11.09 12.51 14.99
CA LYS A 53 -11.82 12.11 16.20
C LYS A 53 -12.64 10.84 15.95
N TYR A 54 -13.40 10.76 14.85
CA TYR A 54 -14.17 9.56 14.53
C TYR A 54 -13.26 8.36 14.28
N LEU A 55 -12.21 8.54 13.49
CA LEU A 55 -11.22 7.48 13.23
C LEU A 55 -10.55 6.95 14.50
N ASN A 56 -10.24 7.81 15.47
CA ASN A 56 -9.71 7.35 16.75
C ASN A 56 -10.70 6.49 17.53
N ASN A 57 -11.99 6.84 17.52
CA ASN A 57 -13.02 6.01 18.16
C ASN A 57 -13.13 4.64 17.48
N ASP A 58 -13.13 4.60 16.14
CA ASP A 58 -13.21 3.34 15.38
C ASP A 58 -11.99 2.44 15.65
N LEU A 59 -10.79 3.04 15.72
CA LEU A 59 -9.57 2.32 16.08
C LEU A 59 -9.60 1.78 17.50
N ASP A 60 -10.19 2.51 18.45
CA ASP A 60 -10.35 2.04 19.82
C ASP A 60 -11.30 0.84 19.91
N ASP A 61 -12.38 0.83 19.13
CA ASP A 61 -13.29 -0.30 19.02
C ASP A 61 -12.60 -1.54 18.41
N LEU A 62 -11.82 -1.36 17.34
CA LEU A 62 -11.02 -2.43 16.74
C LEU A 62 -9.96 -2.97 17.71
N ASP A 63 -9.30 -2.09 18.46
CA ASP A 63 -8.34 -2.49 19.50
C ASP A 63 -9.01 -3.28 20.62
N ASN A 64 -10.20 -2.87 21.04
CA ASN A 64 -10.97 -3.58 22.06
C ASN A 64 -11.36 -4.97 21.55
N SER A 65 -11.75 -5.09 20.29
CA SER A 65 -11.99 -6.38 19.63
C SER A 65 -10.74 -7.27 19.66
N VAL A 66 -9.58 -6.75 19.25
CA VAL A 66 -8.30 -7.48 19.29
C VAL A 66 -7.95 -7.92 20.72
N LYS A 67 -8.15 -7.04 21.73
CA LYS A 67 -7.94 -7.38 23.15
C LYS A 67 -8.87 -8.49 23.63
N ILE A 68 -10.14 -8.50 23.20
CA ILE A 68 -11.11 -9.54 23.55
C ILE A 68 -10.70 -10.88 22.95
N VAL A 69 -10.28 -10.89 21.68
CA VAL A 69 -9.77 -12.08 20.99
C VAL A 69 -8.53 -12.63 21.70
N LYS A 70 -7.57 -11.75 22.03
CA LYS A 70 -6.34 -12.12 22.75
C LYS A 70 -6.61 -12.80 24.09
N LYS A 71 -7.66 -12.38 24.81
CA LYS A 71 -8.07 -12.99 26.08
C LYS A 71 -8.78 -14.33 25.91
N ASN A 72 -9.37 -14.61 24.74
CA ASN A 72 -10.23 -15.77 24.51
C ASN A 72 -9.86 -16.52 23.22
N ILE A 73 -8.57 -16.79 23.01
CA ILE A 73 -8.03 -17.34 21.75
C ILE A 73 -8.73 -18.65 21.34
N TYR A 74 -9.01 -19.53 22.31
CA TYR A 74 -9.68 -20.82 22.08
C TYR A 74 -11.12 -20.69 21.55
N LYS A 75 -11.79 -19.54 21.75
CA LYS A 75 -13.16 -19.29 21.27
C LYS A 75 -13.19 -18.84 19.82
N PHE A 76 -12.18 -18.08 19.40
CA PHE A 76 -12.17 -17.38 18.11
C PHE A 76 -11.33 -18.08 17.05
N ASN A 77 -10.48 -19.06 17.41
CA ASN A 77 -9.66 -19.84 16.47
C ASN A 77 -8.80 -18.96 15.53
N ILE A 78 -8.30 -17.84 16.06
CA ILE A 78 -7.42 -16.90 15.35
C ILE A 78 -5.96 -17.22 15.72
N ASN A 79 -5.08 -17.34 14.72
CA ASN A 79 -3.64 -17.57 14.95
C ASN A 79 -2.97 -16.34 15.58
N ASN A 80 -1.93 -16.55 16.39
CA ASN A 80 -1.11 -15.48 16.97
C ASN A 80 -0.53 -14.54 15.90
N GLU A 81 -0.10 -15.08 14.76
CA GLU A 81 0.39 -14.27 13.64
C GLU A 81 -0.68 -13.32 13.10
N GLU A 82 -1.93 -13.77 13.02
CA GLU A 82 -3.05 -12.94 12.58
C GLU A 82 -3.33 -11.83 13.60
N LEU A 83 -3.30 -12.17 14.89
CA LEU A 83 -3.48 -11.19 15.96
C LEU A 83 -2.37 -10.13 15.98
N GLU A 84 -1.13 -10.52 15.69
CA GLU A 84 0.00 -9.60 15.52
C GLU A 84 -0.19 -8.70 14.30
N ARG A 85 -0.61 -9.25 13.16
CA ARG A 85 -0.93 -8.45 11.95
C ARG A 85 -1.98 -7.39 12.24
N ARG A 86 -3.06 -7.74 12.95
CA ARG A 86 -4.10 -6.79 13.37
C ARG A 86 -3.53 -5.68 14.23
N THR A 87 -2.73 -6.04 15.22
CA THR A 87 -2.10 -5.09 16.14
C THR A 87 -1.17 -4.12 15.40
N ILE A 88 -0.31 -4.63 14.52
CA ILE A 88 0.62 -3.82 13.72
C ILE A 88 -0.15 -2.89 12.80
N SER A 89 -1.21 -3.39 12.13
CA SER A 89 -2.03 -2.57 11.23
C SER A 89 -2.66 -1.38 11.97
N LEU A 90 -3.27 -1.60 13.14
CA LEU A 90 -3.89 -0.52 13.92
C LEU A 90 -2.86 0.50 14.42
N ASN A 91 -1.67 0.04 14.83
CA ASN A 91 -0.58 0.91 15.24
C ASN A 91 -0.06 1.78 14.08
N ASN A 92 0.06 1.22 12.87
CA ASN A 92 0.47 1.97 11.68
C ASN A 92 -0.56 3.06 11.35
N ILE A 93 -1.86 2.75 11.42
CA ILE A 93 -2.92 3.73 11.18
C ILE A 93 -2.86 4.85 12.24
N ARG A 94 -2.68 4.50 13.52
CA ARG A 94 -2.50 5.52 14.58
C ARG A 94 -1.29 6.40 14.35
N ALA A 95 -0.18 5.85 13.85
CA ALA A 95 1.00 6.64 13.52
C ALA A 95 0.69 7.68 12.44
N VAL A 96 -0.08 7.31 11.40
CA VAL A 96 -0.54 8.24 10.36
C VAL A 96 -1.46 9.32 10.93
N LEU A 97 -2.44 8.96 11.78
CA LEU A 97 -3.32 9.93 12.42
C LEU A 97 -2.55 10.93 13.30
N ASN A 98 -1.58 10.44 14.06
CA ASN A 98 -0.75 11.27 14.92
C ASN A 98 0.15 12.19 14.11
N ASP A 99 0.73 11.72 13.00
CA ASP A 99 1.54 12.56 12.11
C ASP A 99 0.69 13.70 11.53
N ILE A 100 -0.48 13.38 10.98
CA ILE A 100 -1.43 14.38 10.47
C ILE A 100 -1.83 15.35 11.58
N ALA A 101 -2.24 14.86 12.75
CA ALA A 101 -2.65 15.70 13.88
C ALA A 101 -1.54 16.65 14.35
N ASN A 102 -0.30 16.16 14.43
CA ASN A 102 0.86 16.97 14.83
C ASN A 102 1.15 18.06 13.80
N ASN A 103 1.15 17.71 12.51
CA ASN A 103 1.42 18.63 11.42
C ASN A 103 0.25 19.59 11.14
N LEU A 104 -0.97 19.24 11.57
CA LEU A 104 -2.15 20.09 11.57
C LEU A 104 -2.03 21.24 12.61
N THR A 105 -1.03 21.22 13.50
CA THR A 105 -0.74 22.32 14.42
C THR A 105 -0.17 23.53 13.66
N TYR A 106 -1.00 24.54 13.41
CA TYR A 106 -0.53 25.75 12.73
C TYR A 106 0.37 26.61 13.64
N LYS A 107 1.42 27.15 13.02
CA LYS A 107 2.18 28.35 13.44
C LYS A 107 1.26 29.59 13.43
N VAL A 108 0.17 29.59 14.21
CA VAL A 108 -0.59 30.80 14.55
C VAL A 108 0.04 31.35 15.81
N LEU A 109 0.80 32.43 15.65
CA LEU A 109 1.01 33.39 16.72
C LEU A 109 -0.36 33.81 17.27
N SER A 110 -0.65 33.47 18.53
CA SER A 110 -1.48 34.23 19.47
C SER A 110 -2.65 35.04 18.85
N CYS A 111 -3.83 34.43 18.70
CA CYS A 111 -5.08 35.19 18.78
C CYS A 111 -5.84 34.75 20.04
N ASN A 112 -6.01 35.72 20.92
CA ASN A 112 -6.59 35.65 22.25
C ASN A 112 -7.98 35.00 22.28
N THR A 113 -8.24 34.19 23.31
CA THR A 113 -9.41 33.31 23.54
C THR A 113 -10.74 34.06 23.84
N ASN A 114 -10.93 35.29 23.36
CA ASN A 114 -12.05 36.15 23.77
C ASN A 114 -12.95 36.64 22.61
N MET A 115 -13.27 35.79 21.63
CA MET A 115 -14.33 36.08 20.66
C MET A 115 -15.20 34.83 20.44
N MET A 116 -15.88 34.42 21.50
CA MET A 116 -16.96 33.42 21.44
C MET A 116 -18.23 34.13 21.90
N GLY A 117 -18.94 34.72 20.94
CA GLY A 117 -20.17 35.46 21.21
C GLY A 117 -20.93 35.77 19.91
N ASN A 118 -21.98 34.99 19.68
CA ASN A 118 -23.14 35.32 18.84
C ASN A 118 -23.00 35.15 17.31
N TYR A 119 -23.22 33.93 16.81
CA TYR A 119 -23.68 33.69 15.43
C TYR A 119 -24.76 32.61 15.42
N ASP A 120 -25.93 32.95 15.96
CA ASP A 120 -27.16 32.20 15.70
C ASP A 120 -28.04 32.99 14.72
N THR A 121 -28.61 32.26 13.75
CA THR A 121 -29.78 32.56 12.89
C THR A 121 -29.61 33.07 11.45
N VAL A 122 -28.49 33.67 11.00
CA VAL A 122 -28.40 34.15 9.59
C VAL A 122 -27.53 33.26 8.68
N THR A 123 -26.65 32.44 9.24
CA THR A 123 -25.73 31.56 8.48
C THR A 123 -26.31 30.21 8.06
N LEU A 124 -27.54 29.86 8.44
CA LEU A 124 -28.18 28.60 8.04
C LEU A 124 -28.83 28.67 6.64
N LYS A 125 -29.34 29.82 6.22
CA LYS A 125 -30.06 29.94 4.93
C LYS A 125 -29.16 30.02 3.70
N LYS A 126 -27.84 30.16 3.89
CA LYS A 126 -26.86 30.15 2.78
C LYS A 126 -26.11 28.82 2.68
N GLN A 127 -26.28 27.90 3.64
CA GLN A 127 -25.62 26.60 3.65
C GLN A 127 -26.33 25.55 2.79
N ASP A 128 -27.61 25.71 2.41
CA ASP A 128 -28.31 24.70 1.60
C ASP A 128 -27.84 24.66 0.13
N ASN A 129 -27.41 25.79 -0.44
CA ASN A 129 -26.91 25.82 -1.83
C ASN A 129 -25.48 25.28 -1.97
N ASP A 130 -24.66 25.39 -0.92
CA ASP A 130 -23.28 24.90 -0.91
C ASP A 130 -23.20 23.42 -0.47
N LEU A 131 -24.23 22.92 0.23
CA LEU A 131 -24.39 21.50 0.57
C LEU A 131 -24.70 20.63 -0.65
N GLU A 132 -25.41 21.14 -1.67
CA GLU A 132 -25.70 20.41 -2.92
C GLU A 132 -24.43 20.23 -3.77
N GLU A 133 -23.60 21.26 -3.88
CA GLU A 133 -22.30 21.19 -4.60
C GLU A 133 -21.29 20.29 -3.88
N LEU A 134 -21.33 20.27 -2.54
CA LEU A 134 -20.56 19.34 -1.71
C LEU A 134 -21.09 17.91 -1.82
N ALA A 135 -22.40 17.71 -1.89
CA ALA A 135 -23.01 16.40 -2.12
C ALA A 135 -22.64 15.85 -3.50
N GLU A 136 -22.68 16.69 -4.54
CA GLU A 136 -22.25 16.32 -5.90
C GLU A 136 -20.75 15.97 -5.95
N SER A 137 -19.91 16.73 -5.25
CA SER A 137 -18.48 16.46 -5.16
C SER A 137 -18.17 15.22 -4.33
N ALA A 138 -18.92 14.97 -3.27
CA ALA A 138 -18.84 13.77 -2.45
C ALA A 138 -19.32 12.52 -3.21
N GLU A 139 -20.35 12.65 -4.06
CA GLU A 139 -20.83 11.58 -4.92
C GLU A 139 -19.80 11.23 -6.01
N LYS A 140 -19.18 12.24 -6.64
CA LYS A 140 -18.07 12.03 -7.58
C LYS A 140 -16.87 11.36 -6.91
N LEU A 141 -16.51 11.78 -5.69
CA LEU A 141 -15.43 11.17 -4.92
C LEU A 141 -15.78 9.73 -4.49
N HIS A 142 -17.03 9.49 -4.10
CA HIS A 142 -17.54 8.17 -3.74
C HIS A 142 -17.47 7.21 -4.94
N ASN A 143 -17.91 7.66 -6.12
CA ASN A 143 -17.83 6.89 -7.36
C ASN A 143 -16.37 6.64 -7.79
N ALA A 144 -15.49 7.63 -7.61
CA ALA A 144 -14.05 7.46 -7.84
C ALA A 144 -13.43 6.45 -6.85
N ALA A 145 -13.84 6.46 -5.58
CA ALA A 145 -13.39 5.51 -4.57
C ALA A 145 -13.85 4.08 -4.86
N ILE A 146 -15.09 3.89 -5.34
CA ILE A 146 -15.58 2.59 -5.82
C ILE A 146 -14.73 2.11 -7.00
N THR A 147 -14.45 2.99 -7.97
CA THR A 147 -13.65 2.66 -9.16
C THR A 147 -12.22 2.28 -8.79
N ILE A 148 -11.58 3.03 -7.88
CA ILE A 148 -10.24 2.72 -7.37
C ILE A 148 -10.25 1.39 -6.59
N ASN A 149 -11.28 1.12 -5.79
CA ASN A 149 -11.38 -0.14 -5.06
C ASN A 149 -11.50 -1.34 -6.01
N THR A 150 -12.31 -1.22 -7.06
CA THR A 150 -12.41 -2.24 -8.11
C THR A 150 -11.11 -2.40 -8.88
N GLU A 151 -10.43 -1.30 -9.20
CA GLU A 151 -9.16 -1.33 -9.93
C GLU A 151 -8.01 -1.89 -9.09
N LEU A 152 -7.98 -1.63 -7.78
CA LEU A 152 -7.02 -2.28 -6.86
C LEU A 152 -7.28 -3.78 -6.73
N LYS A 153 -8.55 -4.20 -6.70
CA LYS A 153 -8.94 -5.61 -6.70
C LYS A 153 -8.58 -6.31 -8.00
N ASP A 154 -8.70 -5.61 -9.12
CA ASP A 154 -8.30 -6.12 -10.43
C ASP A 154 -6.76 -6.12 -10.59
N GLN A 155 -6.05 -5.13 -10.04
CA GLN A 155 -4.59 -5.13 -9.96
C GLN A 155 -4.04 -6.28 -9.10
N GLN A 156 -4.72 -6.65 -8.02
CA GLN A 156 -4.35 -7.83 -7.23
C GLN A 156 -4.48 -9.12 -8.04
N LYS A 157 -5.54 -9.26 -8.85
CA LYS A 157 -5.68 -10.40 -9.77
C LYS A 157 -4.63 -10.43 -10.87
N LEU A 158 -4.27 -9.26 -11.40
CA LEU A 158 -3.20 -9.14 -12.41
C LEU A 158 -1.82 -9.45 -11.83
N LEU A 159 -1.59 -9.15 -10.54
CA LEU A 159 -0.37 -9.54 -9.84
C LEU A 159 -0.30 -11.05 -9.59
N ASP A 160 -1.41 -11.69 -9.22
CA ASP A 160 -1.48 -13.15 -9.08
C ASP A 160 -1.26 -13.86 -10.44
N GLU A 161 -1.76 -13.29 -11.55
CA GLU A 161 -1.53 -13.80 -12.90
C GLU A 161 -0.07 -13.61 -13.35
N LEU A 162 0.53 -12.46 -13.03
CA LEU A 162 1.95 -12.19 -13.28
C LEU A 162 2.86 -13.12 -12.48
N GLU A 163 2.52 -13.42 -11.21
CA GLU A 163 3.26 -14.39 -10.38
C GLU A 163 3.23 -15.78 -11.01
N ASN A 164 2.05 -16.20 -11.50
CA ASN A 164 1.87 -17.48 -12.17
C ASN A 164 2.57 -17.56 -13.54
N GLU A 165 2.67 -16.44 -14.28
CA GLU A 165 3.49 -16.35 -15.50
C GLU A 165 4.99 -16.35 -15.19
N MET A 166 5.41 -15.69 -14.09
CA MET A 166 6.79 -15.67 -13.63
C MET A 166 7.26 -17.07 -13.25
N ASP A 167 6.43 -17.85 -12.56
CA ASP A 167 6.72 -19.25 -12.21
C ASP A 167 6.86 -20.13 -13.46
N ASN A 168 5.94 -20.01 -14.42
CA ASN A 168 6.03 -20.73 -15.71
C ASN A 168 7.26 -20.33 -16.53
N SER A 169 7.64 -19.04 -16.51
CA SER A 169 8.83 -18.53 -17.19
C SER A 169 10.11 -19.03 -16.51
N ASN A 170 10.12 -19.08 -15.19
CA ASN A 170 11.23 -19.60 -14.39
C ASN A 170 11.46 -21.10 -14.65
N GLU A 171 10.39 -21.88 -14.79
CA GLU A 171 10.47 -23.30 -15.20
C GLU A 171 11.09 -23.47 -16.59
N LYS A 172 10.65 -22.66 -17.58
CA LYS A 172 11.23 -22.67 -18.94
C LYS A 172 12.68 -22.22 -18.96
N MET A 173 13.02 -21.20 -18.16
CA MET A 173 14.39 -20.70 -18.03
C MET A 173 15.31 -21.73 -17.37
N ASN A 174 14.82 -22.46 -16.37
CA ASN A 174 15.56 -23.57 -15.76
C ASN A 174 15.83 -24.69 -16.78
N PHE A 175 14.86 -25.03 -17.63
CA PHE A 175 15.07 -25.99 -18.72
C PHE A 175 16.11 -25.54 -19.75
N VAL A 176 16.07 -24.26 -20.15
CA VAL A 176 17.07 -23.70 -21.09
C VAL A 176 18.46 -23.70 -20.44
N THR A 177 18.56 -23.30 -19.18
CA THR A 177 19.81 -23.31 -18.41
C THR A 177 20.38 -24.71 -18.28
N GLN A 178 19.54 -25.71 -18.03
CA GLN A 178 19.94 -27.12 -17.97
C GLN A 178 20.46 -27.61 -19.33
N LYS A 179 19.80 -27.27 -20.44
CA LYS A 179 20.28 -27.61 -21.79
C LYS A 179 21.60 -26.93 -22.16
N ILE A 180 21.81 -25.69 -21.71
CA ILE A 180 23.09 -25.01 -21.89
C ILE A 180 24.17 -25.73 -21.09
N SER A 181 23.89 -26.15 -19.85
CA SER A 181 24.81 -26.96 -19.04
C SER A 181 25.16 -28.29 -19.72
N ASP A 182 24.17 -28.98 -20.29
CA ASP A 182 24.38 -30.25 -20.99
C ASP A 182 25.18 -30.07 -22.30
N TYR A 183 24.93 -28.98 -23.03
CA TYR A 183 25.69 -28.65 -24.24
C TYR A 183 27.13 -28.24 -23.94
N LEU A 184 27.37 -27.59 -22.79
CA LEU A 184 28.72 -27.29 -22.33
C LEU A 184 29.47 -28.53 -21.83
N GLN A 185 28.76 -29.61 -21.45
CA GLN A 185 29.37 -30.87 -21.02
C GLN A 185 29.77 -31.81 -22.17
N THR A 186 29.34 -31.58 -23.41
CA THR A 186 29.78 -32.38 -24.58
C THR A 186 31.17 -31.96 -25.09
N ASN A 187 32.17 -31.94 -24.22
CA ASN A 187 33.56 -31.94 -24.63
C ASN A 187 33.97 -33.39 -24.86
N ASN A 188 34.02 -33.85 -26.12
CA ASN A 188 34.64 -35.14 -26.44
C ASN A 188 36.16 -35.02 -26.22
N PRO A 189 36.72 -35.49 -25.09
CA PRO A 189 38.12 -35.21 -24.73
C PRO A 189 39.10 -35.79 -25.75
N LYS A 190 38.67 -36.82 -26.48
CA LYS A 190 39.43 -37.46 -27.57
C LYS A 190 39.59 -36.54 -28.79
N VAL A 191 38.58 -35.75 -29.15
CA VAL A 191 38.66 -34.81 -30.28
C VAL A 191 39.53 -33.62 -29.94
N LEU A 192 39.40 -33.08 -28.72
CA LEU A 192 40.25 -31.99 -28.23
C LEU A 192 41.72 -32.43 -28.15
N SER A 193 41.98 -33.64 -27.65
CA SER A 193 43.33 -34.22 -27.59
C SER A 193 43.93 -34.44 -28.98
N LEU A 194 43.12 -34.86 -29.96
CA LEU A 194 43.55 -35.02 -31.35
C LEU A 194 43.92 -33.68 -32.00
N ILE A 195 43.10 -32.64 -31.80
CA ILE A 195 43.38 -31.29 -32.34
C ILE A 195 44.65 -30.72 -31.72
N LEU A 196 44.84 -30.88 -30.40
CA LEU A 196 46.06 -30.44 -29.72
C LEU A 196 47.31 -31.12 -30.31
N TYR A 197 47.25 -32.43 -30.55
CA TYR A 197 48.35 -33.19 -31.14
C TYR A 197 48.71 -32.71 -32.55
N LEU A 198 47.71 -32.44 -33.40
CA LEU A 198 47.92 -31.92 -34.76
C LEU A 198 48.55 -30.53 -34.76
N ILE A 199 48.18 -29.66 -33.82
CA ILE A 199 48.77 -28.33 -33.68
C ILE A 199 50.26 -28.44 -33.33
N VAL A 200 50.62 -29.30 -32.38
CA VAL A 200 52.03 -29.52 -31.99
C VAL A 200 52.86 -30.00 -33.17
N ILE A 201 52.37 -30.96 -33.95
CA ILE A 201 53.05 -31.45 -35.16
C ILE A 201 53.26 -30.33 -36.18
N SER A 202 52.24 -29.50 -36.41
CA SER A 202 52.34 -28.37 -37.34
C SER A 202 53.43 -27.39 -36.94
N PHE A 203 53.53 -27.07 -35.64
CA PHE A 203 54.59 -26.21 -35.11
C PHE A 203 56.00 -26.81 -35.27
N VAL A 204 56.15 -28.12 -35.05
CA VAL A 204 57.44 -28.80 -35.25
C VAL A 204 57.87 -28.72 -36.72
N LEU A 205 56.95 -28.96 -37.66
CA LEU A 205 57.23 -28.84 -39.10
C LEU A 205 57.63 -27.42 -39.50
N LEU A 206 56.93 -26.40 -38.97
CA LEU A 206 57.29 -25.00 -39.17
C LEU A 206 58.68 -24.67 -38.61
N PHE A 207 59.01 -25.18 -37.42
CA PHE A 207 60.31 -24.94 -36.80
C PHE A 207 61.46 -25.55 -37.61
N VAL A 208 61.28 -26.78 -38.11
CA VAL A 208 62.26 -27.44 -38.99
C VAL A 208 62.46 -26.66 -40.28
N LEU A 209 61.39 -26.11 -40.87
CA LEU A 209 61.46 -25.31 -42.09
C LEU A 209 62.17 -23.97 -41.88
N VAL A 210 62.04 -23.35 -40.70
CA VAL A 210 62.73 -22.09 -40.38
C VAL A 210 64.22 -22.32 -40.10
N VAL A 211 64.58 -23.49 -39.58
CA VAL A 211 65.96 -23.83 -39.22
C VAL A 211 66.76 -24.43 -40.38
N SER A 212 66.11 -25.14 -41.32
CA SER A 212 66.72 -25.63 -42.57
C SER A 212 66.86 -24.52 -43.60
#